data_AF-A0A2W2IEX6-F1
#
_entry.id   AF-A0A2W2IEX6-F1
#
_cell.length_a   1.000
_cell.length_b   1.000
_cell.length_c   1.000
_cell.angle_alpha   90.00
_cell.angle_beta   90.00
_cell.angle_gamma   90.00
#
_symmetry.space_group_name_H-M   'P 1'
#
loop_
_entity.id
_entity.type
_entity.pdbx_description
1 polymer ?
#
loop_
_entity_poly.entity_id
_entity_poly.type
_entity_poly.pdbx_seq_one_letter_code
_entity_poly.pdbx_strand_id
1 'polypeptide(L)'
;MMKESNEWVQAAEDAAYRRYFCGHHRQDVYDTYQIGAEPEDLYPAFRDWVCAGHPDFPLPATLDAVRLGPATDWDALVARAIFRPPFEPPGVALDAVWITSLYRLLGDERTLLSRAVARLLDSDDPLLVRGAYDFFYNERDAAGAEQVAGSVASGRDRLSSVPDPDRPASSLLDYAAVLLHERVLVVDEAGDLADRPALGVARELALAGIGPRHTPRTFGEHDPDWLAAHAADLARANGKWVTSLVRAAMRMAPKMRERVLRELTEVAPERVRTAIQHL
;
A
#
# COMPACT_ATOMS: atom_id res chain seq x y z
N MET A 1 20.00 -40.20 -6.38
CA MET A 1 20.03 -38.89 -7.05
C MET A 1 18.91 -38.90 -8.09
N MET A 2 17.67 -38.68 -7.64
CA MET A 2 16.49 -38.56 -8.51
C MET A 2 16.30 -37.07 -8.79
N LYS A 3 16.39 -36.69 -10.06
CA LYS A 3 15.89 -35.41 -10.55
C LYS A 3 14.39 -35.58 -10.76
N GLU A 4 13.58 -35.12 -9.82
CA GLU A 4 12.17 -34.90 -10.09
C GLU A 4 12.05 -33.61 -10.90
N SER A 5 11.70 -33.77 -12.17
CA SER A 5 11.32 -32.70 -13.09
C SER A 5 10.02 -32.07 -12.60
N ASN A 6 10.13 -30.89 -12.00
CA ASN A 6 9.00 -30.07 -11.60
C ASN A 6 8.44 -29.35 -12.85
N GLU A 7 7.71 -30.10 -13.68
CA GLU A 7 6.94 -29.55 -14.80
C GLU A 7 5.65 -28.92 -14.24
N TRP A 8 5.64 -27.60 -14.16
CA TRP A 8 4.43 -26.83 -13.91
C TRP A 8 3.51 -27.01 -15.13
N VAL A 9 2.34 -27.61 -14.91
CA VAL A 9 1.30 -27.74 -15.94
C VAL A 9 0.78 -26.34 -16.25
N GLN A 10 1.08 -25.83 -17.45
CA GLN A 10 0.44 -24.62 -17.98
C GLN A 10 -1.07 -24.88 -18.11
N ALA A 11 -1.89 -23.93 -17.65
CA ALA A 11 -3.34 -24.01 -17.81
C ALA A 11 -3.69 -24.13 -19.31
N ALA A 12 -4.69 -24.97 -19.61
CA ALA A 12 -5.15 -25.21 -20.98
C ALA A 12 -5.71 -23.93 -21.62
N GLU A 13 -5.44 -23.72 -22.91
CA GLU A 13 -5.89 -22.55 -23.70
C GLU A 13 -7.42 -22.37 -23.69
N ASP A 14 -8.19 -23.43 -23.42
CA ASP A 14 -9.66 -23.44 -23.42
C ASP A 14 -10.30 -23.30 -22.02
N ALA A 15 -9.55 -22.91 -21.00
CA ALA A 15 -10.12 -22.69 -19.67
C ALA A 15 -11.11 -21.50 -19.67
N ALA A 16 -12.32 -21.71 -19.18
CA ALA A 16 -13.30 -20.66 -19.01
C ALA A 16 -12.96 -19.81 -17.77
N TYR A 17 -12.44 -18.60 -17.98
CA TYR A 17 -12.15 -17.65 -16.91
C TYR A 17 -13.40 -16.83 -16.56
N ARG A 18 -13.77 -16.77 -15.28
CA ARG A 18 -14.82 -15.87 -14.79
C ARG A 18 -14.16 -14.60 -14.25
N ARG A 19 -14.45 -13.44 -14.87
CA ARG A 19 -14.04 -12.15 -14.34
C ARG A 19 -14.99 -11.75 -13.21
N TYR A 20 -14.41 -11.44 -12.06
CA TYR A 20 -15.12 -10.87 -10.92
C TYR A 20 -14.73 -9.39 -10.84
N PHE A 21 -15.69 -8.50 -11.09
CA PHE A 21 -15.58 -7.10 -10.67
C PHE A 21 -16.15 -7.01 -9.26
N CYS A 22 -15.68 -6.09 -8.42
CA CYS A 22 -16.24 -5.86 -7.09
C CYS A 22 -16.24 -4.36 -6.79
N GLY A 23 -17.41 -3.81 -6.43
CA GLY A 23 -17.55 -2.40 -6.06
C GLY A 23 -17.04 -2.06 -4.65
N HIS A 24 -16.67 -3.06 -3.83
CA HIS A 24 -16.22 -2.82 -2.45
C HIS A 24 -14.78 -2.31 -2.35
N HIS A 25 -13.93 -2.53 -3.35
CA HIS A 25 -12.56 -2.00 -3.35
C HIS A 25 -12.21 -1.45 -4.73
N ARG A 26 -12.17 -0.12 -4.81
CA ARG A 26 -12.01 0.70 -6.02
C ARG A 26 -10.61 0.60 -6.68
N GLN A 27 -9.72 -0.29 -6.21
CA GLN A 27 -8.28 -0.22 -6.48
C GLN A 27 -7.64 -1.46 -7.11
N ASP A 28 -8.27 -2.66 -7.09
CA ASP A 28 -7.69 -3.84 -7.76
C ASP A 28 -7.91 -3.88 -9.27
N VAL A 29 -8.64 -2.89 -9.78
CA VAL A 29 -8.79 -2.66 -11.22
C VAL A 29 -7.93 -1.47 -11.59
N TYR A 30 -6.61 -1.61 -11.44
CA TYR A 30 -5.69 -0.73 -12.15
C TYR A 30 -4.69 -1.54 -12.99
N ASP A 31 -4.74 -1.20 -14.28
CA ASP A 31 -3.77 -1.40 -15.35
C ASP A 31 -3.65 -2.74 -16.07
N THR A 32 -4.67 -3.59 -16.02
CA THR A 32 -4.79 -4.69 -16.99
C THR A 32 -6.14 -4.76 -17.66
N TYR A 33 -6.13 -4.37 -18.94
CA TYR A 33 -7.30 -4.18 -19.78
C TYR A 33 -8.18 -2.98 -19.40
N GLN A 34 -7.57 -1.81 -19.17
CA GLN A 34 -8.14 -0.64 -19.85
C GLN A 34 -7.81 -0.80 -21.34
N ILE A 35 -8.72 -1.45 -22.09
CA ILE A 35 -8.79 -1.18 -23.53
C ILE A 35 -9.34 0.25 -23.63
N GLY A 36 -8.43 1.23 -23.66
CA GLY A 36 -8.77 2.63 -23.84
C GLY A 36 -9.13 3.39 -22.56
N ALA A 37 -8.81 4.68 -22.57
CA ALA A 37 -9.26 5.69 -21.62
C ALA A 37 -10.77 5.94 -21.78
N GLU A 38 -11.59 4.91 -21.58
CA GLU A 38 -13.03 5.00 -21.80
C GLU A 38 -13.73 5.53 -20.53
N PRO A 39 -14.42 6.68 -20.63
CA PRO A 39 -15.16 7.22 -19.50
C PRO A 39 -16.34 6.32 -19.09
N GLU A 40 -16.68 6.33 -17.79
CA GLU A 40 -17.70 5.48 -17.13
C GLU A 40 -19.12 5.60 -17.75
N ASP A 41 -19.34 6.59 -18.61
CA ASP A 41 -20.56 6.83 -19.36
C ASP A 41 -20.70 5.99 -20.64
N LEU A 42 -19.65 5.29 -21.10
CA LEU A 42 -19.70 4.46 -22.30
C LEU A 42 -20.35 3.08 -22.09
N TYR A 43 -20.54 2.63 -20.85
CA TYR A 43 -21.19 1.34 -20.57
C TYR A 43 -22.34 1.44 -19.57
N PRO A 44 -23.51 1.95 -19.98
CA PRO A 44 -24.72 1.98 -19.15
C PRO A 44 -25.11 0.60 -18.60
N ALA A 45 -24.74 -0.48 -19.28
CA ALA A 45 -25.00 -1.86 -18.89
C ALA A 45 -24.33 -2.28 -17.56
N PHE A 46 -23.33 -1.54 -17.08
CA PHE A 46 -22.69 -1.82 -15.78
C PHE A 46 -23.22 -0.95 -14.63
N ARG A 47 -24.14 0.00 -14.88
CA ARG A 47 -24.74 0.82 -13.82
C ARG A 47 -25.66 0.04 -12.90
N ASP A 48 -26.31 -1.00 -13.44
CA ASP A 48 -27.21 -1.89 -12.70
C ASP A 48 -26.49 -3.17 -12.23
N TRP A 49 -25.18 -3.29 -12.46
CA TRP A 49 -24.40 -4.43 -12.00
C TRP A 49 -24.25 -4.35 -10.49
N VAL A 50 -24.79 -5.35 -9.78
CA VAL A 50 -24.62 -5.52 -8.34
C VAL A 50 -23.63 -6.65 -8.13
N CYS A 51 -22.58 -6.38 -7.34
CA CYS A 51 -21.63 -7.40 -6.93
C CYS A 51 -22.37 -8.55 -6.24
N ALA A 52 -22.28 -9.76 -6.78
CA ALA A 52 -22.89 -10.96 -6.20
C ALA A 52 -22.13 -11.52 -4.98
N GLY A 53 -21.12 -10.79 -4.48
CA GLY A 53 -20.18 -11.27 -3.47
C GLY A 53 -19.12 -12.20 -4.06
N HIS A 54 -18.11 -12.53 -3.26
CA HIS A 54 -17.14 -13.57 -3.60
C HIS A 54 -17.73 -14.93 -3.17
N PRO A 55 -17.61 -15.99 -3.99
CA PRO A 55 -18.01 -17.32 -3.54
C PRO A 55 -17.17 -17.71 -2.31
N ASP A 56 -17.80 -18.39 -1.35
CA ASP A 56 -17.06 -18.97 -0.23
C ASP A 56 -15.97 -19.92 -0.75
N PHE A 57 -14.75 -19.79 -0.24
CA PHE A 57 -13.62 -20.66 -0.56
C PHE A 57 -13.26 -21.53 0.66
N PRO A 58 -14.09 -22.53 1.01
CA PRO A 58 -13.85 -23.36 2.18
C PRO A 58 -12.65 -24.27 1.95
N LEU A 59 -11.81 -24.42 2.98
CA LEU A 59 -10.74 -25.40 2.95
C LEU A 59 -11.25 -26.80 3.35
N PRO A 60 -10.71 -27.88 2.76
CA PRO A 60 -9.63 -27.90 1.78
C PRO A 60 -10.10 -27.59 0.35
N ALA A 61 -9.26 -26.87 -0.40
CA ALA A 61 -9.53 -26.48 -1.78
C ALA A 61 -8.25 -26.48 -2.63
N THR A 62 -8.39 -26.32 -3.94
CA THR A 62 -7.26 -26.09 -4.85
C THR A 62 -7.46 -24.77 -5.58
N LEU A 63 -6.48 -23.87 -5.47
CA LEU A 63 -6.45 -22.59 -6.19
C LEU A 63 -5.18 -22.57 -7.04
N ASP A 64 -5.31 -22.37 -8.35
CA ASP A 64 -4.16 -22.27 -9.28
C ASP A 64 -3.15 -23.43 -9.11
N ALA A 65 -3.68 -24.66 -9.06
CA ALA A 65 -2.93 -25.89 -8.80
C ALA A 65 -2.25 -26.00 -7.42
N VAL A 66 -2.43 -25.03 -6.52
CA VAL A 66 -1.99 -25.10 -5.12
C VAL A 66 -3.09 -25.72 -4.26
N ARG A 67 -2.78 -26.86 -3.65
CA ARG A 67 -3.66 -27.50 -2.65
C ARG A 67 -3.54 -26.78 -1.32
N LEU A 68 -4.68 -26.32 -0.80
CA LEU A 68 -4.82 -25.61 0.47
C LEU A 68 -5.68 -26.44 1.42
N GLY A 69 -5.28 -26.54 2.68
CA GLY A 69 -6.01 -27.25 3.72
C GLY A 69 -5.44 -27.05 5.12
N PRO A 70 -5.90 -27.82 6.12
CA PRO A 70 -5.43 -27.68 7.51
C PRO A 70 -3.92 -27.89 7.72
N ALA A 71 -3.26 -28.57 6.78
CA ALA A 71 -1.83 -28.84 6.81
C ALA A 71 -1.01 -27.87 5.92
N THR A 72 -1.60 -26.78 5.42
CA THR A 72 -0.86 -25.79 4.63
C THR A 72 0.23 -25.15 5.48
N ASP A 73 1.47 -25.24 5.02
CA ASP A 73 2.56 -24.41 5.52
C ASP A 73 2.43 -23.01 4.91
N TRP A 74 1.76 -22.11 5.64
CA TRP A 74 1.49 -20.75 5.19
C TRP A 74 2.78 -19.93 5.01
N ASP A 75 3.82 -20.19 5.80
CA ASP A 75 5.09 -19.48 5.69
C ASP A 75 5.83 -19.84 4.41
N ALA A 76 5.98 -21.15 4.16
CA ALA A 76 6.58 -21.62 2.93
C ALA A 76 5.76 -21.21 1.70
N LEU A 77 4.43 -21.21 1.81
CA LEU A 77 3.55 -20.79 0.72
C LEU A 77 3.75 -19.32 0.36
N VAL A 78 3.66 -18.41 1.34
CA VAL A 78 3.79 -16.97 1.10
C VAL A 78 5.18 -16.64 0.56
N ALA A 79 6.24 -17.14 1.19
CA ALA A 79 7.60 -16.88 0.74
C ALA A 79 7.82 -17.36 -0.71
N ARG A 80 7.35 -18.56 -1.05
CA ARG A 80 7.44 -19.10 -2.42
C ARG A 80 6.62 -18.27 -3.40
N ALA A 81 5.40 -17.89 -3.03
CA ALA A 81 4.49 -17.15 -3.90
C ALA A 81 4.98 -15.74 -4.22
N ILE A 82 5.75 -15.09 -3.33
CA ILE A 82 6.40 -13.80 -3.61
C ILE A 82 7.46 -13.94 -4.72
N PHE A 83 8.30 -14.98 -4.67
CA PHE A 83 9.32 -15.19 -5.72
C PHE A 83 8.73 -15.69 -7.03
N ARG A 84 7.72 -16.55 -6.94
CA ARG A 84 7.13 -17.22 -8.09
C ARG A 84 5.66 -17.51 -7.78
N PRO A 85 4.75 -16.58 -8.14
CA PRO A 85 3.33 -16.83 -7.96
C PRO A 85 2.92 -18.09 -8.76
N PRO A 86 2.03 -18.93 -8.21
CA PRO A 86 1.54 -20.13 -8.91
C PRO A 86 0.86 -19.82 -10.24
N PHE A 87 0.28 -18.62 -10.33
CA PHE A 87 -0.34 -18.09 -11.53
C PHE A 87 -0.04 -16.60 -11.65
N GLU A 88 0.41 -16.20 -12.84
CA GLU A 88 0.67 -14.80 -13.20
C GLU A 88 -0.23 -14.48 -14.41
N PRO A 89 -1.32 -13.71 -14.21
CA PRO A 89 -2.21 -13.39 -15.31
C PRO A 89 -1.50 -12.52 -16.37
N PRO A 90 -1.67 -12.81 -17.67
CA PRO A 90 -0.97 -12.09 -18.72
C PRO A 90 -1.34 -10.60 -18.71
N GLY A 91 -0.30 -9.76 -18.72
CA GLY A 91 -0.41 -8.31 -18.71
C GLY A 91 -0.53 -7.69 -17.31
N VAL A 92 -0.67 -8.48 -16.23
CA VAL A 92 -0.89 -8.00 -14.86
C VAL A 92 0.42 -7.90 -14.09
N ALA A 93 1.04 -6.72 -14.15
CA ALA A 93 2.09 -6.36 -13.20
C ALA A 93 1.43 -5.88 -11.90
N LEU A 94 1.03 -6.82 -11.03
CA LEU A 94 0.90 -6.44 -9.63
C LEU A 94 1.75 -7.37 -8.77
N ASP A 95 2.60 -6.72 -7.98
CA ASP A 95 3.44 -7.39 -7.02
C ASP A 95 2.52 -7.88 -5.89
N ALA A 96 2.63 -9.16 -5.50
CA ALA A 96 1.78 -9.85 -4.52
C ALA A 96 0.28 -10.09 -4.88
N VAL A 97 -0.16 -9.99 -6.15
CA VAL A 97 -1.57 -10.27 -6.57
C VAL A 97 -2.10 -11.56 -5.97
N TRP A 98 -1.32 -12.62 -6.10
CA TRP A 98 -1.82 -13.95 -5.79
C TRP A 98 -2.09 -14.12 -4.30
N ILE A 99 -1.20 -13.59 -3.45
CA ILE A 99 -1.35 -13.64 -1.99
C ILE A 99 -2.53 -12.77 -1.53
N THR A 100 -2.64 -11.54 -2.08
CA THR A 100 -3.79 -10.66 -1.80
C THR A 100 -5.11 -11.28 -2.26
N SER A 101 -5.13 -11.88 -3.45
CA SER A 101 -6.30 -12.57 -3.98
C SER A 101 -6.68 -13.77 -3.12
N LEU A 102 -5.69 -14.58 -2.72
CA LEU A 102 -5.90 -15.70 -1.81
C LEU A 102 -6.46 -15.22 -0.47
N TYR A 103 -5.88 -14.17 0.13
CA TYR A 103 -6.37 -13.58 1.37
C TYR A 103 -7.86 -13.25 1.29
N ARG A 104 -8.29 -12.58 0.21
CA ARG A 104 -9.70 -12.20 0.03
C ARG A 104 -10.64 -13.39 -0.16
N LEU A 105 -10.16 -14.50 -0.73
CA LEU A 105 -10.96 -15.72 -0.89
C LEU A 105 -11.11 -16.49 0.43
N LEU A 106 -10.09 -16.51 1.28
CA LEU A 106 -10.10 -17.28 2.53
C LEU A 106 -11.18 -16.80 3.52
N GLY A 107 -11.61 -17.70 4.40
CA GLY A 107 -12.44 -17.40 5.57
C GLY A 107 -11.58 -17.11 6.80
N ASP A 108 -11.74 -17.92 7.84
CA ASP A 108 -11.02 -17.76 9.12
C ASP A 108 -9.49 -17.86 8.95
N GLU A 109 -9.01 -18.58 7.93
CA GLU A 109 -7.60 -18.74 7.61
C GLU A 109 -6.93 -17.48 7.08
N ARG A 110 -7.68 -16.40 6.80
CA ARG A 110 -7.14 -15.07 6.49
C ARG A 110 -6.07 -14.64 7.49
N THR A 111 -6.34 -14.85 8.77
CA THR A 111 -5.41 -14.47 9.85
C THR A 111 -4.13 -15.30 9.82
N LEU A 112 -4.19 -16.57 9.39
CA LEU A 112 -2.99 -17.42 9.27
C LEU A 112 -2.10 -16.92 8.13
N LEU A 113 -2.69 -16.63 6.97
CA LEU A 113 -1.98 -16.10 5.80
C LEU A 113 -1.37 -14.73 6.10
N SER A 114 -2.14 -13.78 6.62
CA SER A 114 -1.63 -12.42 6.85
C SER A 114 -0.54 -12.38 7.92
N ARG A 115 -0.62 -13.23 8.96
CA ARG A 115 0.47 -13.40 9.93
C ARG A 115 1.72 -14.03 9.32
N ALA A 116 1.57 -14.93 8.34
CA ALA A 116 2.71 -15.46 7.58
C ALA A 116 3.38 -14.36 6.75
N VAL A 117 2.60 -13.47 6.13
CA VAL A 117 3.13 -12.29 5.45
C VAL A 117 3.85 -11.36 6.43
N ALA A 118 3.29 -11.10 7.61
CA ALA A 118 3.92 -10.25 8.63
C ALA A 118 5.31 -10.74 9.04
N ARG A 119 5.53 -12.06 9.10
CA ARG A 119 6.85 -12.63 9.43
C ARG A 119 7.93 -12.31 8.39
N LEU A 120 7.56 -11.90 7.19
CA LEU A 120 8.50 -11.51 6.14
C LEU A 120 9.01 -10.07 6.27
N LEU A 121 8.37 -9.24 7.11
CA LEU A 121 8.78 -7.85 7.34
C LEU A 121 10.24 -7.75 7.83
N ASP A 122 10.67 -8.74 8.61
CA ASP A 122 12.02 -8.79 9.19
C ASP A 122 12.98 -9.72 8.41
N SER A 123 12.59 -10.14 7.21
CA SER A 123 13.44 -10.96 6.33
C SER A 123 14.69 -10.19 5.89
N ASP A 124 15.83 -10.90 5.81
CA ASP A 124 17.05 -10.38 5.20
C ASP A 124 16.93 -10.21 3.67
N ASP A 125 16.01 -10.94 3.04
CA ASP A 125 15.76 -10.85 1.60
C ASP A 125 14.87 -9.64 1.26
N PRO A 126 15.37 -8.65 0.49
CA PRO A 126 14.61 -7.46 0.10
C PRO A 126 13.32 -7.75 -0.66
N LEU A 127 13.27 -8.82 -1.47
CA LEU A 127 12.07 -9.19 -2.23
C LEU A 127 10.94 -9.64 -1.31
N LEU A 128 11.27 -10.39 -0.26
CA LEU A 128 10.29 -10.85 0.73
C LEU A 128 9.72 -9.68 1.55
N VAL A 129 10.57 -8.74 1.97
CA VAL A 129 10.14 -7.52 2.67
C VAL A 129 9.24 -6.67 1.76
N ARG A 130 9.67 -6.47 0.50
CA ARG A 130 8.92 -5.71 -0.51
C ARG A 130 7.54 -6.31 -0.76
N GLY A 131 7.45 -7.63 -0.94
CA GLY A 131 6.18 -8.33 -1.14
C GLY A 131 5.27 -8.28 0.09
N ALA A 132 5.82 -8.27 1.30
CA ALA A 132 5.04 -8.01 2.51
C ALA A 132 4.48 -6.58 2.55
N TYR A 133 5.27 -5.60 2.10
CA TYR A 133 4.80 -4.22 1.99
C TYR A 133 3.69 -4.07 0.94
N ASP A 134 3.76 -4.73 -0.22
CA ASP A 134 2.66 -4.73 -1.19
C ASP A 134 1.38 -5.31 -0.61
N PHE A 135 1.50 -6.43 0.11
CA PHE A 135 0.36 -7.05 0.74
C PHE A 135 -0.32 -6.09 1.72
N PHE A 136 0.42 -5.47 2.64
CA PHE A 136 -0.16 -4.53 3.61
C PHE A 136 -0.54 -3.17 3.01
N TYR A 137 0.00 -2.80 1.85
CA TYR A 137 -0.47 -1.65 1.10
C TYR A 137 -1.91 -1.89 0.61
N ASN A 138 -2.18 -3.09 0.08
CA ASN A 138 -3.51 -3.48 -0.40
C ASN A 138 -4.48 -3.88 0.71
N GLU A 139 -3.98 -4.60 1.72
CA GLU A 139 -4.73 -5.16 2.84
C GLU A 139 -4.31 -4.50 4.16
N ARG A 140 -4.49 -3.19 4.22
CA ARG A 140 -4.03 -2.36 5.35
C ARG A 140 -4.54 -2.84 6.71
N ASP A 141 -5.71 -3.47 6.78
CA ASP A 141 -6.34 -3.93 8.03
C ASP A 141 -6.08 -5.40 8.35
N ALA A 142 -5.27 -6.09 7.53
CA ALA A 142 -4.97 -7.50 7.75
C ALA A 142 -4.16 -7.72 9.04
N ALA A 143 -4.43 -8.84 9.73
CA ALA A 143 -3.74 -9.15 10.97
C ALA A 143 -2.22 -9.27 10.74
N GLY A 144 -1.43 -8.56 11.54
CA GLY A 144 0.02 -8.44 11.37
C GLY A 144 0.45 -7.08 10.79
N ALA A 145 -0.46 -6.29 10.20
CA ALA A 145 -0.17 -4.96 9.70
C ALA A 145 0.33 -4.01 10.81
N GLU A 146 -0.09 -4.23 12.06
CA GLU A 146 0.37 -3.48 13.23
C GLU A 146 1.89 -3.61 13.49
N GLN A 147 2.55 -4.61 12.90
CA GLN A 147 3.98 -4.85 13.06
C GLN A 147 4.83 -3.99 12.12
N VAL A 148 4.23 -3.41 11.07
CA VAL A 148 4.94 -2.60 10.05
C VAL A 148 5.73 -1.47 10.69
N ALA A 149 5.11 -0.70 11.60
CA ALA A 149 5.79 0.41 12.25
C ALA A 149 7.02 -0.03 13.05
N GLY A 150 6.92 -1.16 13.77
CA GLY A 150 8.02 -1.73 14.55
C GLY A 150 9.16 -2.24 13.67
N SER A 151 8.84 -2.93 12.58
CA SER A 151 9.83 -3.42 11.62
C SER A 151 10.55 -2.26 10.92
N VAL A 152 9.82 -1.22 10.49
CA VAL A 152 10.44 -0.04 9.86
C VAL A 152 11.31 0.74 10.84
N ALA A 153 10.87 0.90 12.08
CA ALA A 153 11.64 1.60 13.11
C ALA A 153 12.95 0.86 13.45
N SER A 154 12.90 -0.47 13.61
CA SER A 154 14.07 -1.28 13.95
C SER A 154 15.01 -1.52 12.76
N GLY A 155 14.47 -1.57 11.54
CA GLY A 155 15.21 -1.83 10.30
C GLY A 155 15.63 -0.58 9.53
N ARG A 156 15.44 0.63 10.06
CA ARG A 156 15.59 1.90 9.33
C ARG A 156 16.88 2.01 8.53
N ASP A 157 18.02 1.78 9.16
CA ASP A 157 19.33 1.91 8.51
C ASP A 157 19.48 0.92 7.36
N ARG A 158 19.10 -0.35 7.59
CA ARG A 158 19.09 -1.40 6.56
C ARG A 158 18.20 -1.00 5.39
N LEU A 159 16.94 -0.66 5.67
CA LEU A 159 15.94 -0.30 4.66
C LEU A 159 16.36 0.92 3.83
N SER A 160 17.08 1.87 4.43
CA SER A 160 17.59 3.06 3.73
C SER A 160 18.73 2.73 2.75
N SER A 161 19.50 1.66 3.02
CA SER A 161 20.65 1.25 2.23
C SER A 161 20.30 0.27 1.11
N VAL A 162 19.14 -0.38 1.19
CA VAL A 162 18.68 -1.39 0.25
C VAL A 162 17.80 -0.75 -0.82
N PRO A 163 18.15 -0.84 -2.12
CA PRO A 163 17.28 -0.41 -3.20
C PRO A 163 15.96 -1.18 -3.20
N ASP A 164 14.86 -0.50 -3.50
CA ASP A 164 13.56 -1.14 -3.75
C ASP A 164 13.69 -2.03 -5.00
N PRO A 165 13.39 -3.34 -4.91
CA PRO A 165 13.47 -4.26 -6.04
C PRO A 165 12.67 -3.84 -7.27
N ASP A 166 11.53 -3.17 -7.08
CA ASP A 166 10.65 -2.75 -8.17
C ASP A 166 10.96 -1.33 -8.63
N ARG A 167 11.65 -0.56 -7.78
CA ARG A 167 12.03 0.84 -8.05
C ARG A 167 13.48 1.09 -7.61
N PRO A 168 14.49 0.62 -8.36
CA PRO A 168 15.88 0.70 -7.94
C PRO A 168 16.44 2.12 -7.73
N ALA A 169 15.71 3.16 -8.18
CA ALA A 169 16.04 4.56 -7.95
C ALA A 169 15.63 5.07 -6.54
N SER A 170 14.90 4.28 -5.77
CA SER A 170 14.49 4.53 -4.39
C SER A 170 14.93 3.40 -3.46
N SER A 171 14.95 3.67 -2.17
CA SER A 171 15.21 2.66 -1.13
C SER A 171 13.93 1.96 -0.69
N LEU A 172 14.05 0.79 -0.05
CA LEU A 172 12.92 0.16 0.63
C LEU A 172 12.34 1.05 1.74
N LEU A 173 13.14 1.93 2.35
CA LEU A 173 12.64 2.89 3.33
C LEU A 173 11.70 3.93 2.70
N ASP A 174 11.97 4.34 1.45
CA ASP A 174 11.07 5.25 0.73
C ASP A 174 9.71 4.60 0.48
N TYR A 175 9.70 3.30 0.12
CA TYR A 175 8.45 2.55 -0.03
C TYR A 175 7.75 2.32 1.32
N ALA A 176 8.50 1.96 2.36
CA ALA A 176 7.97 1.83 3.71
C ALA A 176 7.30 3.12 4.21
N ALA A 177 7.86 4.28 3.87
CA ALA A 177 7.26 5.57 4.20
C ALA A 177 5.89 5.76 3.51
N VAL A 178 5.72 5.28 2.27
CA VAL A 178 4.41 5.26 1.60
C VAL A 178 3.42 4.37 2.36
N LEU A 179 3.82 3.14 2.69
CA LEU A 179 2.99 2.20 3.43
C LEU A 179 2.55 2.76 4.79
N LEU A 180 3.45 3.39 5.54
CA LEU A 180 3.13 4.03 6.82
C LEU A 180 2.09 5.14 6.66
N HIS A 181 2.10 5.88 5.54
CA HIS A 181 1.07 6.89 5.27
C HIS A 181 -0.30 6.27 4.96
N GLU A 182 -0.35 5.15 4.24
CA GLU A 182 -1.61 4.42 4.04
C GLU A 182 -2.17 3.87 5.36
N ARG A 183 -1.29 3.42 6.26
CA ARG A 183 -1.67 2.98 7.62
C ARG A 183 -2.23 4.11 8.48
N VAL A 184 -1.77 5.35 8.30
CA VAL A 184 -2.37 6.53 8.96
C VAL A 184 -3.82 6.74 8.52
N LEU A 185 -4.24 6.24 7.36
CA LEU A 185 -5.64 6.33 6.92
C LEU A 185 -6.56 5.29 7.59
N VAL A 186 -6.00 4.37 8.37
CA VAL A 186 -6.79 3.38 9.12
C VAL A 186 -7.34 4.00 10.39
N VAL A 187 -8.66 4.01 10.49
CA VAL A 187 -9.39 4.49 11.67
C VAL A 187 -10.18 3.35 12.30
N ASP A 188 -10.36 3.41 13.61
CA ASP A 188 -11.20 2.47 14.35
C ASP A 188 -12.70 2.81 14.21
N GLU A 189 -13.56 2.04 14.87
CA GLU A 189 -15.02 2.24 14.84
C GLU A 189 -15.46 3.61 15.39
N ALA A 190 -14.65 4.25 16.24
CA ALA A 190 -14.89 5.59 16.76
C ALA A 190 -14.40 6.69 15.80
N GLY A 191 -13.71 6.32 14.72
CA GLY A 191 -13.09 7.25 13.78
C GLY A 191 -11.72 7.76 14.24
N ASP A 192 -11.16 7.20 15.31
CA ASP A 192 -9.82 7.54 15.80
C ASP A 192 -8.75 6.76 15.02
N LEU A 193 -7.53 7.30 14.95
CA LEU A 193 -6.40 6.64 14.29
C LEU A 193 -6.09 5.29 14.96
N ALA A 194 -6.27 4.19 14.23
CA ALA A 194 -6.08 2.84 14.74
C ALA A 194 -4.60 2.49 14.90
N ASP A 195 -3.73 2.99 14.00
CA ASP A 195 -2.29 2.71 14.02
C ASP A 195 -1.46 3.92 14.46
N ARG A 196 -1.52 4.21 15.76
CA ARG A 196 -0.70 5.27 16.38
C ARG A 196 0.81 5.06 16.21
N PRO A 197 1.35 3.82 16.31
CA PRO A 197 2.75 3.56 15.99
C PRO A 197 3.13 3.98 14.56
N ALA A 198 2.33 3.64 13.55
CA ALA A 198 2.60 4.04 12.18
C ALA A 198 2.61 5.56 12.01
N LEU A 199 1.68 6.27 12.66
CA LEU A 199 1.68 7.74 12.68
C LEU A 199 2.98 8.31 13.27
N GLY A 200 3.45 7.75 14.39
CA GLY A 200 4.70 8.15 15.03
C GLY A 200 5.89 8.04 14.08
N VAL A 201 6.07 6.86 13.47
CA VAL A 201 7.19 6.61 12.53
C VAL A 201 7.05 7.45 11.26
N ALA A 202 5.84 7.61 10.72
CA ALA A 202 5.59 8.46 9.55
C ALA A 202 6.00 9.92 9.80
N ARG A 203 5.73 10.46 11.00
CA ARG A 203 6.14 11.82 11.39
C ARG A 203 7.65 11.96 11.48
N GLU A 204 8.32 10.99 12.09
CA GLU A 204 9.79 10.99 12.17
C GLU A 204 10.43 10.98 10.79
N LEU A 205 9.96 10.11 9.89
CA LEU A 205 10.46 10.04 8.52
C LEU A 205 10.15 11.33 7.75
N ALA A 206 8.96 11.91 7.93
CA ALA A 206 8.60 13.15 7.28
C ALA A 206 9.51 14.31 7.71
N LEU A 207 9.84 14.42 9.00
CA LEU A 207 10.80 15.41 9.49
C LEU A 207 12.23 15.17 8.96
N ALA A 208 12.57 13.93 8.60
CA ALA A 208 13.80 13.59 7.88
C ALA A 208 13.71 13.83 6.35
N GLY A 209 12.56 14.32 5.85
CA GLY A 209 12.34 14.60 4.43
C GLY A 209 11.92 13.39 3.60
N ILE A 210 11.68 12.25 4.26
CA ILE A 210 11.31 10.96 3.65
C ILE A 210 9.79 10.80 3.70
N GLY A 211 9.17 10.57 2.55
CA GLY A 211 7.73 10.32 2.47
C GLY A 211 7.14 10.65 1.09
N PRO A 212 5.90 10.21 0.83
CA PRO A 212 5.23 10.47 -0.43
C PRO A 212 4.96 11.96 -0.67
N ARG A 213 4.69 12.34 -1.93
CA ARG A 213 4.34 13.73 -2.28
C ARG A 213 3.08 14.25 -1.57
N HIS A 214 2.21 13.34 -1.15
CA HIS A 214 0.96 13.65 -0.47
C HIS A 214 1.10 13.74 1.07
N THR A 215 2.30 13.55 1.64
CA THR A 215 2.56 13.64 3.10
C THR A 215 1.89 14.85 3.78
N PRO A 216 2.04 16.10 3.30
CA PRO A 216 1.36 17.24 3.92
C PRO A 216 -0.16 17.16 3.90
N ARG A 217 -0.74 16.55 2.88
CA ARG A 217 -2.19 16.38 2.78
C ARG A 217 -2.68 15.39 3.84
N THR A 218 -2.03 14.23 3.94
CA THR A 218 -2.38 13.20 4.94
C THR A 218 -2.34 13.77 6.35
N PHE A 219 -1.23 14.42 6.75
CA PHE A 219 -1.17 15.02 8.08
C PHE A 219 -2.15 16.19 8.25
N GLY A 220 -2.42 16.97 7.21
CA GLY A 220 -3.41 18.05 7.32
C GLY A 220 -4.84 17.56 7.52
N GLU A 221 -5.17 16.35 7.03
CA GLU A 221 -6.47 15.72 7.19
C GLU A 221 -6.61 15.02 8.56
N HIS A 222 -5.52 14.46 9.11
CA HIS A 222 -5.56 13.63 10.33
C HIS A 222 -4.99 14.29 11.60
N ASP A 223 -4.06 15.23 11.47
CA ASP A 223 -3.52 16.03 12.59
C ASP A 223 -3.10 17.43 12.08
N PRO A 224 -4.08 18.32 11.83
CA PRO A 224 -3.81 19.66 11.30
C PRO A 224 -2.98 20.52 12.25
N ASP A 225 -3.06 20.29 13.56
CA ASP A 225 -2.29 21.03 14.56
C ASP A 225 -0.81 20.63 14.50
N TRP A 226 -0.51 19.33 14.39
CA TRP A 226 0.85 18.85 14.18
C TRP A 226 1.42 19.37 12.86
N LEU A 227 0.65 19.28 11.77
CA LEU A 227 1.10 19.83 10.48
C LEU A 227 1.41 21.31 10.59
N ALA A 228 0.54 22.09 11.22
CA ALA A 228 0.71 23.52 11.39
C ALA A 228 1.87 23.88 12.33
N ALA A 229 2.30 22.99 13.22
CA ALA A 229 3.47 23.18 14.08
C ALA A 229 4.79 22.86 13.36
N HIS A 230 4.76 21.97 12.36
CA HIS A 230 5.97 21.47 11.67
C HIS A 230 6.08 21.87 10.19
N ALA A 231 5.18 22.70 9.67
CA ALA A 231 5.11 23.04 8.25
C ALA A 231 6.44 23.59 7.69
N ALA A 232 7.12 24.46 8.43
CA ALA A 232 8.42 25.02 8.04
C ALA A 232 9.52 23.96 8.00
N ASP A 233 9.56 23.05 8.98
CA ASP A 233 10.54 21.98 9.05
C ASP A 233 10.36 20.98 7.92
N LEU A 234 9.10 20.62 7.63
CA LEU A 234 8.76 19.77 6.48
C LEU A 234 9.17 20.42 5.15
N ALA A 235 8.98 21.74 5.01
CA ALA A 235 9.41 22.47 3.82
C ALA A 235 10.94 22.50 3.66
N ARG A 236 11.69 22.63 4.76
CA ARG A 236 13.16 22.56 4.76
C ARG A 236 13.65 21.15 4.44
N ALA A 237 13.05 20.13 5.04
CA ALA A 237 13.43 18.74 4.87
C ALA A 237 13.15 18.26 3.44
N ASN A 238 12.02 18.67 2.86
CA ASN A 238 11.67 18.31 1.48
C ASN A 238 10.91 19.44 0.77
N GLY A 239 11.65 20.27 0.04
CA GLY A 239 11.07 21.40 -0.68
C GLY A 239 9.99 21.02 -1.71
N LYS A 240 9.91 19.76 -2.16
CA LYS A 240 8.85 19.31 -3.10
C LYS A 240 7.47 19.36 -2.44
N TRP A 241 7.38 19.40 -1.12
CA TRP A 241 6.14 19.47 -0.37
C TRP A 241 5.55 20.87 -0.23
N VAL A 242 6.29 21.95 -0.56
CA VAL A 242 5.83 23.33 -0.35
C VAL A 242 4.46 23.60 -0.98
N THR A 243 4.21 23.16 -2.21
CA THR A 243 2.91 23.35 -2.86
C THR A 243 1.77 22.62 -2.13
N SER A 244 2.03 21.39 -1.65
CA SER A 244 1.06 20.63 -0.86
C SER A 244 0.82 21.25 0.52
N LEU A 245 1.87 21.78 1.17
CA LEU A 245 1.79 22.49 2.45
C LEU A 245 0.96 23.78 2.34
N VAL A 246 1.16 24.57 1.27
CA VAL A 246 0.35 25.76 0.99
C VAL A 246 -1.11 25.39 0.80
N ARG A 247 -1.42 24.34 0.01
CA ARG A 247 -2.79 23.82 -0.17
C ARG A 247 -3.43 23.38 1.14
N ALA A 248 -2.69 22.68 1.99
CA ALA A 248 -3.18 22.25 3.31
C ALA A 248 -3.46 23.46 4.21
N ALA A 249 -2.57 24.46 4.24
CA ALA A 249 -2.75 25.69 5.01
C ALA A 249 -4.02 26.46 4.63
N MET A 250 -4.42 26.45 3.34
CA MET A 250 -5.64 27.11 2.89
C MET A 250 -6.93 26.54 3.49
N ARG A 251 -6.90 25.30 3.97
CA ARG A 251 -8.03 24.63 4.64
C ARG A 251 -8.06 24.88 6.15
N MET A 252 -7.01 25.49 6.72
CA MET A 252 -6.91 25.77 8.15
C MET A 252 -7.69 27.02 8.56
N ALA A 253 -7.97 27.15 9.87
CA ALA A 253 -8.55 28.36 10.44
C ALA A 253 -7.69 29.61 10.14
N PRO A 254 -8.28 30.81 9.97
CA PRO A 254 -7.57 31.99 9.46
C PRO A 254 -6.25 32.31 10.17
N LYS A 255 -6.24 32.33 11.51
CA LYS A 255 -5.03 32.61 12.31
C LYS A 255 -3.91 31.60 12.08
N MET A 256 -4.28 30.33 11.94
CA MET A 256 -3.33 29.23 11.74
C MET A 256 -2.78 29.24 10.32
N ARG A 257 -3.65 29.48 9.32
CA ARG A 257 -3.25 29.70 7.93
C ARG A 257 -2.25 30.84 7.80
N GLU A 258 -2.53 32.00 8.39
CA GLU A 258 -1.63 33.16 8.35
C GLU A 258 -0.26 32.84 8.94
N ARG A 259 -0.23 32.15 10.09
CA ARG A 259 1.01 31.69 10.72
C ARG A 259 1.81 30.78 9.79
N VAL A 260 1.18 29.71 9.30
CA VAL A 260 1.84 28.69 8.46
C VAL A 260 2.33 29.30 7.15
N LEU A 261 1.53 30.13 6.47
CA LEU A 261 1.96 30.75 5.21
C LEU A 261 3.14 31.70 5.41
N ARG A 262 3.19 32.45 6.52
CA ARG A 262 4.34 33.29 6.86
C ARG A 262 5.60 32.44 7.05
N GLU A 263 5.52 31.39 7.85
CA GLU A 263 6.66 30.49 8.12
C GLU A 263 7.15 29.79 6.84
N LEU A 264 6.23 29.32 5.98
CA LEU A 264 6.59 28.74 4.68
C LEU A 264 7.25 29.78 3.76
N THR A 265 6.80 31.04 3.81
CA THR A 265 7.38 32.13 3.00
C THR A 265 8.81 32.45 3.43
N GLU A 266 9.13 32.35 4.72
CA GLU A 266 10.50 32.50 5.22
C GLU A 266 11.43 31.39 4.71
N VAL A 267 10.92 30.17 4.53
CA VAL A 267 11.70 29.02 4.07
C VAL A 267 11.84 28.97 2.55
N ALA A 268 10.75 29.21 1.82
CA ALA A 268 10.68 28.99 0.37
C ALA A 268 9.80 30.04 -0.34
N PRO A 269 10.19 31.33 -0.32
CA PRO A 269 9.35 32.45 -0.74
C PRO A 269 8.86 32.33 -2.18
N GLU A 270 9.74 31.96 -3.11
CA GLU A 270 9.39 31.81 -4.53
C GLU A 270 8.40 30.66 -4.75
N ARG A 271 8.60 29.51 -4.09
CA ARG A 271 7.69 28.36 -4.23
C ARG A 271 6.33 28.63 -3.62
N VAL A 272 6.27 29.35 -2.49
CA VAL A 272 5.01 29.77 -1.89
C VAL A 272 4.27 30.73 -2.82
N ARG A 273 4.97 31.72 -3.39
CA ARG A 273 4.37 32.65 -4.36
C ARG A 273 3.77 31.93 -5.56
N THR A 274 4.53 31.01 -6.18
CA THR A 274 4.04 30.19 -7.29
C THR A 274 2.86 29.32 -6.87
N ALA A 275 2.91 28.68 -5.70
CA ALA A 275 1.82 27.84 -5.23
C ALA A 275 0.52 28.64 -5.05
N ILE A 276 0.58 29.87 -4.51
CA ILE A 276 -0.57 30.75 -4.33
C ILE A 276 -1.18 31.19 -5.67
N GLN A 277 -0.36 31.42 -6.70
CA GLN A 277 -0.86 31.81 -8.04
C GLN A 277 -1.68 30.72 -8.73
N HIS A 278 -1.57 29.46 -8.28
CA HIS A 278 -2.26 28.30 -8.85
C HIS A 278 -3.36 27.74 -7.95
N LEU A 279 -3.77 28.49 -6.94
CA LEU A 279 -4.92 28.20 -6.07
C LEU A 279 -6.14 28.99 -6.55
#